data_AF-A0A536KKW9-F1
#
_entry.id   AF-A0A536KKW9-F1
#
_cell.length_a   1.000
_cell.length_b   1.000
_cell.length_c   1.000
_cell.angle_alpha   90.00
_cell.angle_beta   90.00
_cell.angle_gamma   90.00
#
_symmetry.space_group_name_H-M   'P 1'
#
loop_
_entity.id
_entity.type
_entity.pdbx_description
1 polymer ?
#
loop_
_entity_poly.entity_id
_entity_poly.type
_entity_poly.pdbx_seq_one_letter_code
_entity_poly.pdbx_strand_id
1 'polypeptide(L)'
;MPGYAKDKQLIRGRLNRIAGQVAGLQRMVEDDRYCIDVLTQVSAVKAALESVALLLLADHTASCVAEAIRAGDGSDKVRELNGAVERLVRG
;
A
#
# COMPACT_ATOMS: atom_id res chain seq x y z
N MET A 1 17.42 8.54 -4.45
CA MET A 1 17.08 7.09 -4.56
C MET A 1 15.57 6.95 -4.41
N PRO A 2 14.91 5.93 -5.00
CA PRO A 2 13.52 5.65 -4.66
C PRO A 2 13.43 5.33 -3.16
N GLY A 3 12.57 6.04 -2.44
CA GLY A 3 12.37 5.93 -0.98
C GLY A 3 11.64 4.67 -0.51
N TYR A 4 11.90 3.54 -1.17
CA TYR A 4 11.47 2.17 -0.81
C TYR A 4 12.59 1.13 -1.05
N ALA A 5 13.83 1.59 -1.29
CA ALA A 5 14.91 0.72 -1.72
C ALA A 5 15.29 -0.34 -0.67
N LYS A 6 15.15 -0.02 0.63
CA LYS A 6 15.41 -0.96 1.73
C LYS A 6 14.38 -2.09 1.79
N ASP A 7 13.11 -1.76 1.56
CA ASP A 7 12.00 -2.72 1.67
C ASP A 7 11.53 -3.28 0.32
N LYS A 8 12.27 -3.02 -0.76
CA LYS A 8 11.87 -3.37 -2.14
C LYS A 8 11.48 -4.84 -2.30
N GLN A 9 12.25 -5.78 -1.74
CA GLN A 9 11.93 -7.20 -1.86
C GLN A 9 10.71 -7.59 -1.03
N LEU A 10 10.55 -7.01 0.16
CA LEU A 10 9.38 -7.23 1.02
C LEU A 10 8.11 -6.73 0.33
N ILE A 11 8.13 -5.51 -0.19
CA ILE A 11 7.00 -4.89 -0.92
C ILE A 11 6.64 -5.74 -2.14
N ARG A 12 7.63 -6.15 -2.94
CA ARG A 12 7.39 -7.04 -4.09
C ARG A 12 6.77 -8.37 -3.67
N GLY A 13 7.25 -8.98 -2.59
CA GLY A 13 6.67 -10.23 -2.07
C GLY A 13 5.21 -10.08 -1.66
N ARG A 14 4.84 -8.97 -1.00
CA ARG A 14 3.45 -8.67 -0.63
C ARG A 14 2.58 -8.43 -1.86
N LEU A 15 3.06 -7.66 -2.83
CA LEU A 15 2.33 -7.40 -4.08
C LEU A 15 2.10 -8.69 -4.89
N ASN A 16 3.08 -9.59 -4.95
CA ASN A 16 2.91 -10.90 -5.60
C ASN A 16 1.81 -11.73 -4.92
N ARG A 17 1.75 -11.70 -3.58
CA ARG A 17 0.71 -12.38 -2.82
C ARG A 17 -0.67 -11.80 -3.11
N ILE A 18 -0.77 -10.47 -3.14
CA ILE A 18 -2.01 -9.74 -3.49
C ILE A 18 -2.47 -10.11 -4.91
N ALA A 19 -1.56 -10.16 -5.89
CA ALA A 19 -1.89 -10.59 -7.24
C ALA A 19 -2.49 -12.00 -7.27
N GLY A 20 -1.93 -12.93 -6.49
CA GLY A 20 -2.49 -14.27 -6.32
C GLY A 20 -3.90 -14.28 -5.69
N GLN A 21 -4.16 -13.39 -4.72
CA GLN A 21 -5.49 -13.24 -4.13
C GLN A 21 -6.50 -12.69 -5.14
N VAL A 22 -6.12 -11.70 -5.95
CA VAL A 22 -6.97 -11.14 -7.02
C VAL A 22 -7.28 -12.20 -8.08
N ALA A 23 -6.30 -13.00 -8.50
CA ALA A 23 -6.53 -14.15 -9.37
C ALA A 23 -7.45 -15.20 -8.72
N GLY A 24 -7.38 -15.35 -7.40
CA GLY A 24 -8.33 -16.15 -6.61
C GLY A 24 -9.75 -15.61 -6.71
N LEU A 25 -9.95 -14.30 -6.51
CA LEU A 25 -11.26 -13.65 -6.64
C LEU A 25 -11.89 -13.87 -8.02
N GLN A 26 -11.10 -13.77 -9.10
CA GLN A 26 -11.59 -14.04 -10.45
C GLN A 26 -12.17 -15.46 -10.56
N ARG A 27 -11.42 -16.48 -10.09
CA ARG A 27 -11.91 -17.86 -10.06
C ARG A 27 -13.16 -18.02 -9.20
N MET A 28 -13.23 -17.36 -8.04
CA MET A 28 -14.42 -17.45 -7.18
C MET A 28 -15.69 -16.94 -7.89
N VAL A 29 -15.54 -15.91 -8.73
CA VAL A 29 -16.66 -15.38 -9.53
C VAL A 29 -16.99 -16.33 -10.69
N GLU A 30 -15.99 -16.87 -11.37
CA GLU A 30 -16.18 -17.88 -12.43
C GLU A 30 -16.87 -19.15 -11.92
N ASP A 31 -16.58 -19.53 -10.67
CA ASP A 31 -17.14 -20.71 -10.00
C ASP A 31 -18.50 -20.43 -9.30
N ASP A 32 -19.12 -19.27 -9.54
CA ASP A 32 -20.39 -18.83 -8.93
C ASP A 32 -20.41 -18.99 -7.38
N ARG A 33 -19.28 -18.70 -6.73
CA ARG A 33 -19.19 -18.84 -5.27
C ARG A 33 -20.10 -17.87 -4.53
N TYR A 34 -20.51 -18.27 -3.33
CA TYR A 34 -21.38 -17.49 -2.46
C TYR A 34 -20.84 -16.08 -2.24
N CYS A 35 -21.70 -15.08 -2.45
CA CYS A 35 -21.32 -13.66 -2.45
C CYS A 35 -20.59 -13.22 -1.17
N ILE A 36 -20.93 -13.78 -0.01
CA ILE A 36 -20.28 -13.43 1.27
C ILE A 36 -18.83 -13.92 1.32
N ASP A 37 -18.52 -15.06 0.71
CA ASP A 37 -17.14 -15.57 0.62
C ASP A 37 -16.30 -14.65 -0.27
N VAL A 38 -16.86 -14.22 -1.41
CA VAL A 38 -16.22 -13.29 -2.33
C VAL A 38 -15.95 -11.96 -1.63
N LEU A 39 -16.94 -11.39 -0.95
CA LEU A 39 -16.80 -10.14 -0.19
C LEU A 39 -15.76 -10.25 0.94
N THR A 40 -15.68 -11.41 1.58
CA THR A 40 -14.64 -11.69 2.59
C THR A 40 -13.25 -11.66 1.98
N GLN A 41 -13.06 -12.28 0.81
CA GLN A 41 -11.78 -12.24 0.10
C GLN A 41 -11.44 -10.85 -0.46
N VAL A 42 -12.43 -10.09 -0.92
CA VAL A 42 -12.24 -8.67 -1.32
C VAL A 42 -11.72 -7.87 -0.12
N SER A 43 -12.30 -8.06 1.06
CA SER A 43 -11.87 -7.38 2.29
C SER A 43 -10.44 -7.77 2.68
N ALA A 44 -10.06 -9.04 2.51
CA ALA A 44 -8.70 -9.50 2.74
C ALA A 44 -7.68 -8.87 1.77
N VAL A 45 -8.05 -8.69 0.49
CA VAL A 45 -7.22 -7.99 -0.50
C VAL A 45 -7.08 -6.51 -0.15
N LYS A 46 -8.18 -5.84 0.25
CA LYS A 46 -8.13 -4.44 0.71
C LYS A 46 -7.16 -4.27 1.89
N ALA A 47 -7.27 -5.09 2.93
CA ALA A 47 -6.39 -5.04 4.08
C ALA A 47 -4.91 -5.31 3.72
N ALA A 48 -4.65 -6.21 2.76
CA ALA A 48 -3.29 -6.47 2.29
C ALA A 48 -2.70 -5.27 1.53
N LEU A 49 -3.50 -4.58 0.71
CA LEU A 49 -3.10 -3.35 0.02
C LEU A 49 -2.82 -2.22 1.01
N GLU A 50 -3.69 -2.02 2.00
CA GLU A 50 -3.48 -1.04 3.09
C GLU A 50 -2.16 -1.30 3.82
N SER A 51 -1.84 -2.56 4.10
CA SER A 51 -0.57 -2.93 4.73
C SER A 51 0.65 -2.57 3.87
N VAL A 52 0.56 -2.66 2.54
CA VAL A 52 1.63 -2.21 1.62
C VAL A 52 1.72 -0.68 1.61
N ALA A 53 0.59 0.01 1.59
CA ALA A 53 0.55 1.47 1.61
C ALA A 53 1.20 2.04 2.88
N LEU A 54 0.93 1.44 4.05
CA LEU A 54 1.54 1.83 5.32
C LEU A 54 3.06 1.63 5.34
N LEU A 55 3.56 0.53 4.75
CA LEU A 55 5.01 0.32 4.62
C LEU A 55 5.67 1.40 3.76
N LEU A 56 5.08 1.71 2.61
CA LEU A 56 5.57 2.78 1.73
C LEU A 56 5.56 4.14 2.42
N LEU A 57 4.50 4.43 3.17
CA LEU A 57 4.36 5.67 3.93
C LEU A 57 5.43 5.80 5.02
N ALA A 58 5.68 4.71 5.75
CA ALA A 58 6.69 4.66 6.79
C ALA A 58 8.10 4.91 6.23
N ASP A 59 8.47 4.23 5.12
CA ASP A 59 9.81 4.44 4.52
C ASP A 59 9.94 5.84 3.92
N HIS A 60 8.89 6.37 3.27
CA HIS A 60 8.91 7.75 2.75
C HIS A 60 9.10 8.79 3.86
N THR A 61 8.44 8.59 5.01
CA THR A 61 8.57 9.47 6.18
C THR A 61 9.98 9.39 6.78
N ALA A 62 10.53 8.19 6.91
CA ALA A 62 11.85 7.97 7.50
C ALA A 62 13.01 8.40 6.59
N SER A 63 12.81 8.40 5.27
CA SER A 63 13.83 8.78 4.27
C SER A 63 13.61 10.19 3.75
N CYS A 64 12.73 10.36 2.75
CA CYS A 64 12.57 11.59 2.00
C CYS A 64 12.15 12.77 2.88
N VAL A 65 11.19 12.57 3.80
CA VAL A 65 10.71 13.65 4.67
C VAL A 65 11.77 14.02 5.70
N ALA A 66 12.40 13.04 6.34
CA ALA A 66 13.47 13.28 7.31
C ALA A 66 14.70 13.97 6.67
N GLU A 67 15.06 13.61 5.44
CA GLU A 67 16.11 14.29 4.66
C GLU A 67 15.72 15.74 4.35
N ALA A 68 14.49 15.98 3.92
CA ALA A 68 14.03 17.32 3.59
C ALA A 68 13.98 18.25 4.83
N ILE A 69 13.57 17.73 5.97
CA ILE A 69 13.63 18.49 7.24
C ILE A 69 15.07 18.93 7.54
N ARG A 70 16.07 18.06 7.30
CA ARG A 70 17.48 18.40 7.51
C ARG A 70 18.02 19.39 6.49
N ALA A 71 17.50 19.38 5.27
CA ALA A 71 17.92 20.27 4.19
C ALA A 71 17.18 21.63 4.18
N GLY A 72 16.16 21.80 5.04
CA GLY A 72 15.39 23.04 5.17
C GLY A 72 14.17 23.14 4.25
N ASP A 73 13.86 22.09 3.48
CA ASP A 73 12.70 21.98 2.57
C ASP A 73 11.58 21.07 3.14
N GLY A 74 11.60 20.81 4.45
CA GLY A 74 10.65 19.91 5.12
C GLY A 74 9.17 20.27 4.95
N SER A 75 8.82 21.55 4.82
CA SER A 75 7.42 22.00 4.70
C SER A 75 6.72 21.44 3.47
N ASP A 76 7.44 21.37 2.35
CA ASP A 76 6.87 20.94 1.07
C ASP A 76 6.70 19.42 1.05
N LYS A 77 7.67 18.68 1.61
CA LYS A 77 7.57 17.23 1.75
C LYS A 77 6.52 16.78 2.75
N VAL A 78 6.33 17.49 3.85
CA VAL A 78 5.22 17.22 4.78
C VAL A 78 3.86 17.44 4.11
N ARG A 79 3.73 18.47 3.26
CA ARG A 79 2.48 18.72 2.51
C ARG A 79 2.17 17.60 1.51
N GLU A 80 3.20 17.13 0.79
CA GLU A 80 3.09 15.98 -0.11
C GLU A 80 2.64 14.71 0.64
N LEU A 81 3.28 14.42 1.78
CA LEU A 81 2.94 13.29 2.66
C LEU A 81 1.48 13.36 3.12
N ASN A 82 1.04 14.51 3.64
CA ASN A 82 -0.34 14.69 4.11
C ASN A 82 -1.35 14.44 2.98
N GLY A 83 -1.06 14.93 1.76
CA GLY A 83 -1.89 14.66 0.60
C GLY A 83 -1.98 13.16 0.25
N ALA A 84 -0.90 12.40 0.42
CA ALA A 84 -0.93 10.95 0.23
C ALA A 84 -1.76 10.24 1.31
N VAL A 85 -1.63 10.65 2.58
CA VAL A 85 -2.40 10.12 3.71
C VAL A 85 -3.91 10.35 3.51
N GLU A 86 -4.30 11.57 3.11
CA GLU A 86 -5.72 11.87 2.85
C GLU A 86 -6.33 10.94 1.81
N ARG A 87 -5.60 10.62 0.74
CA ARG A 87 -6.08 9.69 -0.30
C ARG A 87 -6.22 8.27 0.22
N LEU A 88 -5.30 7.84 1.09
CA LEU A 88 -5.33 6.50 1.68
C LEU A 88 -6.50 6.33 2.65
N VAL A 89 -6.82 7.35 3.45
CA VAL A 89 -7.89 7.29 4.47
C VAL A 89 -9.28 7.46 3.87
N ARG A 90 -9.41 8.18 2.74
CA ARG A 90 -10.70 8.41 2.08
C ARG A 90 -11.21 7.22 1.24
N GLY A 91 -10.43 6.14 1.08
CA GLY A 91 -10.75 4.97 0.23
C GLY A 91 -11.36 3.76 0.94
#